data_AF-A0A7V2HZV7-F1
#
_entry.id   AF-A0A7V2HZV7-F1
#
_cell.length_a   1.000
_cell.length_b   1.000
_cell.length_c   1.000
_cell.angle_alpha   90.00
_cell.angle_beta   90.00
_cell.angle_gamma   90.00
#
_symmetry.space_group_name_H-M   'P 1'
#
loop_
_entity.id
_entity.type
_entity.pdbx_description
1 polymer ?
#
loop_
_entity_poly.entity_id
_entity_poly.type
_entity_poly.pdbx_seq_one_letter_code
_entity_poly.pdbx_strand_id
1 'polypeptide(L)'
;DEIIKRRDELFKLKILDIQFDEEELKIKKPDRLKLFSILRYLEFYKFMEEFSENAQSIEIIENDFKIDDFDIVEIYNNFVYKFKDGIVYKRVLKPEDLEKRILAFDSKSLFKNNAKFIEFDLVLADYLVDPEFASNKSTIEPIEYILLKYLGQKLNFKNNEQIIAQKLKAVYLLKDELENDLKNLEMEKLLKEIEIPVSKVICDIERNGIKVDTDYLLHLKKEFETNLKEIEKNIYELAGIRFNINSPKQLSDVLFNKLKLKPIKKTKTGYSTDTETLLELSKIHPIAKKILEYRELFKLKTTYIDSILSLVNPITKRIYPQYNQRGTSTGRISAFNPNIQTIPIKSELGRKIRKAFISDEGKIFIKADYSQIELRILAHLSEDENLVYAFLNDFDVHIATSRIIFQKDDINDEERRVGKTINFAIIYGISPYGLSKQLNIDENLAKQFIESYFNYYKGVKMWIEETKKFARENGFVKTILNRRRIIPKIGINSQNKVIREAWERICINTPVQGSASDIIKIAMIRTNKYNIVLQIHDELVFEVDENKVETCSKEIKEIMENVLNLKVPLKVDVEIGKNL
;
A
#
# COMPACT_ATOMS: atom_id res chain seq x y z
N ASP A 1 8.31 -41.38 -60.88
CA ASP A 1 6.99 -40.94 -61.39
C ASP A 1 5.86 -40.99 -60.37
N GLU A 2 5.61 -42.10 -59.69
CA GLU A 2 4.50 -42.21 -58.73
C GLU A 2 4.59 -41.25 -57.52
N ILE A 3 5.82 -41.02 -57.02
CA ILE A 3 6.09 -40.04 -55.95
C ILE A 3 5.79 -38.61 -56.43
N ILE A 4 6.12 -38.28 -57.68
CA ILE A 4 5.85 -36.96 -58.27
C ILE A 4 4.34 -36.79 -58.46
N LYS A 5 3.64 -37.84 -58.90
CA LYS A 5 2.18 -37.85 -59.05
C LYS A 5 1.45 -37.62 -57.73
N ARG A 6 1.86 -38.31 -56.66
CA ARG A 6 1.32 -38.12 -55.30
C ARG A 6 1.67 -36.75 -54.72
N ARG A 7 2.89 -36.25 -54.97
CA ARG A 7 3.29 -34.89 -54.62
C ARG A 7 2.36 -33.89 -55.30
N ASP A 8 2.15 -34.02 -56.60
CA ASP A 8 1.33 -33.09 -57.37
C ASP A 8 -0.16 -33.18 -56.99
N GLU A 9 -0.67 -34.34 -56.58
CA GLU A 9 -2.00 -34.48 -55.96
C GLU A 9 -2.10 -33.81 -54.58
N LEU A 10 -1.07 -33.94 -53.73
CA LEU A 10 -1.01 -33.31 -52.41
C LEU A 10 -0.95 -31.78 -52.48
N PHE A 11 -0.28 -31.23 -53.50
CA PHE A 11 -0.17 -29.79 -53.72
C PHE A 11 -1.22 -29.24 -54.70
N LYS A 12 -2.16 -30.07 -55.18
CA LYS A 12 -3.22 -29.64 -56.07
C LYS A 12 -4.21 -28.77 -55.31
N LEU A 13 -4.12 -27.45 -55.49
CA LEU A 13 -5.14 -26.52 -55.01
C LEU A 13 -6.45 -26.83 -55.72
N LYS A 14 -7.47 -27.23 -54.94
CA LYS A 14 -8.83 -27.39 -55.44
C LYS A 14 -9.48 -26.01 -55.51
N ILE A 15 -9.97 -25.62 -56.68
CA ILE A 15 -10.86 -24.47 -56.80
C ILE A 15 -12.17 -24.89 -56.13
N LEU A 16 -12.50 -24.22 -55.03
CA LEU A 16 -13.77 -24.39 -54.34
C LEU A 16 -14.68 -23.24 -54.76
N ASP A 17 -15.86 -23.58 -55.26
CA ASP A 17 -16.89 -22.60 -55.60
C ASP A 17 -17.63 -22.22 -54.30
N ILE A 18 -17.07 -21.25 -53.58
CA ILE A 18 -17.60 -20.75 -52.30
C ILE A 18 -18.35 -19.46 -52.61
N GLN A 19 -19.67 -19.46 -52.41
CA GLN A 19 -20.44 -18.22 -52.43
C GLN A 19 -20.22 -17.45 -51.14
N PHE A 20 -19.61 -16.28 -51.22
CA PHE A 20 -19.52 -15.32 -50.12
C PHE A 20 -19.65 -13.90 -50.69
N ASP A 21 -20.09 -12.97 -49.84
CA ASP A 21 -20.09 -11.54 -50.18
C ASP A 21 -18.70 -10.97 -49.86
N GLU A 22 -18.03 -10.35 -50.85
CA GLU A 22 -16.72 -9.72 -50.65
C GLU A 22 -16.76 -8.62 -49.56
N GLU A 23 -17.93 -8.01 -49.30
CA GLU A 23 -18.11 -7.07 -48.19
C GLU A 23 -17.92 -7.73 -46.81
N GLU A 24 -18.18 -9.04 -46.68
CA GLU A 24 -17.97 -9.77 -45.42
C GLU A 24 -16.49 -9.98 -45.09
N LEU A 25 -15.62 -9.96 -46.11
CA LEU A 25 -14.17 -10.10 -45.95
C LEU A 25 -13.45 -8.78 -45.66
N LYS A 26 -14.14 -7.64 -45.76
CA LYS A 26 -13.55 -6.35 -45.41
C LYS A 26 -13.28 -6.25 -43.91
N ILE A 27 -12.13 -5.67 -43.56
CA ILE A 27 -11.78 -5.38 -42.17
C ILE A 27 -12.79 -4.35 -41.63
N LYS A 28 -13.67 -4.81 -40.73
CA LYS A 28 -14.63 -3.95 -40.01
C LYS A 28 -13.92 -3.19 -38.90
N LYS A 29 -14.51 -2.06 -38.47
CA LYS A 29 -14.04 -1.38 -37.26
C LYS A 29 -14.14 -2.35 -36.07
N PRO A 30 -13.06 -2.56 -35.31
CA PRO A 30 -13.09 -3.49 -34.18
C PRO A 30 -13.98 -2.93 -33.07
N ASP A 31 -14.70 -3.82 -32.39
CA ASP A 31 -15.31 -3.51 -31.11
C ASP A 31 -14.18 -3.38 -30.07
N ARG A 32 -13.79 -2.12 -29.79
CA ARG A 32 -12.68 -1.81 -28.89
C ARG A 32 -12.95 -2.22 -27.45
N LEU A 33 -14.19 -2.09 -26.97
CA LEU A 33 -14.54 -2.51 -25.61
C LEU A 33 -14.32 -4.02 -25.45
N LYS A 34 -14.74 -4.80 -26.45
CA LYS A 34 -14.52 -6.25 -26.47
C LYS A 34 -13.04 -6.63 -26.66
N LEU A 35 -12.29 -5.91 -27.49
CA LEU A 35 -10.87 -6.18 -27.68
C LEU A 35 -10.07 -5.89 -26.39
N PHE A 36 -10.29 -4.73 -25.78
CA PHE A 36 -9.54 -4.32 -24.59
C PHE A 36 -9.91 -5.12 -23.35
N SER A 37 -11.15 -5.64 -23.24
CA SER A 37 -11.48 -6.60 -22.18
C SER A 37 -10.68 -7.91 -22.31
N ILE A 38 -10.48 -8.41 -23.54
CA ILE A 38 -9.64 -9.60 -23.80
C ILE A 38 -8.17 -9.29 -23.52
N LEU A 39 -7.65 -8.16 -24.01
CA LEU A 39 -6.25 -7.79 -23.78
C LEU A 39 -5.95 -7.58 -22.28
N ARG A 40 -6.89 -6.99 -21.55
CA ARG A 40 -6.84 -6.85 -20.08
C ARG A 40 -6.80 -8.22 -19.41
N TYR A 41 -7.68 -9.13 -19.80
CA TYR A 41 -7.72 -10.49 -19.25
C TYR A 41 -6.40 -11.26 -19.49
N LEU A 42 -5.75 -11.03 -20.64
CA LEU A 42 -4.47 -11.64 -20.99
C LEU A 42 -3.25 -10.87 -20.45
N GLU A 43 -3.45 -9.77 -19.73
CA GLU A 43 -2.39 -8.87 -19.24
C GLU A 43 -1.47 -8.34 -20.36
N PHE A 44 -2.02 -8.20 -21.56
CA PHE A 44 -1.30 -7.75 -22.77
C PHE A 44 -1.19 -6.23 -22.84
N TYR A 45 -0.66 -5.62 -21.78
CA TYR A 45 -0.63 -4.16 -21.61
C TYR A 45 0.14 -3.43 -22.72
N LYS A 46 1.21 -4.03 -23.25
CA LYS A 46 1.96 -3.45 -24.37
C LYS A 46 1.09 -3.35 -25.64
N PHE A 47 0.30 -4.39 -25.93
CA PHE A 47 -0.63 -4.37 -27.05
C PHE A 47 -1.77 -3.39 -26.83
N MET A 48 -2.24 -3.22 -25.59
CA MET A 48 -3.23 -2.19 -25.27
C MET A 48 -2.71 -0.79 -25.63
N GLU A 49 -1.44 -0.50 -25.34
CA GLU A 49 -0.81 0.77 -25.75
C GLU A 49 -0.66 0.88 -27.27
N GLU A 50 -0.26 -0.19 -27.96
CA GLU A 50 -0.08 -0.19 -29.41
C GLU A 50 -1.41 -0.03 -30.17
N PHE A 51 -2.49 -0.66 -29.69
CA PHE A 51 -3.81 -0.58 -30.32
C PHE A 51 -4.64 0.63 -29.86
N SER A 52 -4.19 1.38 -28.85
CA SER A 52 -4.93 2.54 -28.35
C SER A 52 -4.98 3.71 -29.34
N GLU A 53 -6.10 4.43 -29.32
CA GLU A 53 -6.29 5.68 -30.08
C GLU A 53 -6.22 6.89 -29.15
N ASN A 54 -6.05 8.08 -29.70
CA ASN A 54 -6.13 9.30 -28.90
C ASN A 54 -7.59 9.57 -28.49
N ALA A 55 -7.78 10.03 -27.26
CA ALA A 55 -9.08 10.50 -26.80
C ALA A 55 -9.56 11.68 -27.68
N GLN A 56 -10.85 11.68 -28.01
CA GLN A 56 -11.47 12.79 -28.74
C GLN A 56 -11.89 13.90 -27.78
N SER A 57 -11.81 15.15 -28.24
CA SER A 57 -12.26 16.31 -27.46
C SER A 57 -13.76 16.23 -27.23
N ILE A 58 -14.21 16.68 -26.06
CA ILE A 58 -15.62 16.74 -25.69
C ILE A 58 -16.03 18.22 -25.68
N GLU A 59 -17.21 18.50 -26.20
CA GLU A 59 -17.77 19.85 -26.20
C GLU A 59 -18.06 20.30 -24.76
N ILE A 60 -17.64 21.52 -24.42
CA ILE A 60 -17.85 22.12 -23.10
C ILE A 60 -18.64 23.42 -23.28
N ILE A 61 -19.86 23.46 -22.75
CA ILE A 61 -20.78 24.59 -22.89
C ILE A 61 -20.95 25.26 -21.53
N GLU A 62 -20.76 26.57 -21.50
CA GLU A 62 -21.13 27.37 -20.33
C GLU A 62 -22.63 27.68 -20.40
N ASN A 63 -23.39 27.16 -19.44
CA ASN A 63 -24.84 27.32 -19.39
C ASN A 63 -25.32 27.18 -17.94
N ASP A 64 -26.44 27.79 -17.59
CA ASP A 64 -27.06 27.53 -16.29
C ASP A 64 -27.76 26.17 -16.32
N PHE A 65 -27.57 25.37 -15.28
CA PHE A 65 -28.17 24.04 -15.14
C PHE A 65 -28.34 23.68 -13.66
N LYS A 66 -29.27 22.77 -13.40
CA LYS A 66 -29.47 22.20 -12.07
C LYS A 66 -28.65 20.91 -11.90
N ILE A 67 -28.13 20.72 -10.69
CA ILE A 67 -27.57 19.45 -10.24
C ILE A 67 -28.64 18.74 -9.42
N ASP A 68 -29.00 17.55 -9.86
CA ASP A 68 -29.90 16.63 -9.21
C ASP A 68 -29.08 15.48 -8.59
N ASP A 69 -29.73 14.70 -7.72
CA ASP A 69 -29.07 13.54 -7.13
C ASP A 69 -28.73 12.52 -8.23
N PHE A 70 -27.60 11.86 -8.04
CA PHE A 70 -26.95 10.90 -8.93
C PHE A 70 -26.46 11.49 -10.26
N ASP A 71 -26.28 12.81 -10.34
CA ASP A 71 -25.55 13.41 -11.44
C ASP A 71 -24.05 13.11 -11.38
N ILE A 72 -23.43 13.02 -12.57
CA ILE A 72 -21.98 12.87 -12.74
C ILE A 72 -21.35 14.26 -12.73
N VAL A 73 -20.56 14.54 -11.69
CA VAL A 73 -20.08 15.89 -11.38
C VAL A 73 -18.59 15.91 -11.03
N GLU A 74 -17.91 16.98 -11.44
CA GLU A 74 -16.57 17.35 -10.99
C GLU A 74 -16.54 18.83 -10.58
N ILE A 75 -15.73 19.17 -9.58
CA ILE A 75 -15.57 20.55 -9.12
C ILE A 75 -14.11 20.97 -9.30
N TYR A 76 -13.92 22.07 -10.01
CA TYR A 76 -12.58 22.61 -10.27
C TYR A 76 -12.61 24.13 -10.38
N ASN A 77 -11.69 24.81 -9.69
CA ASN A 77 -11.55 26.28 -9.70
C ASN A 77 -12.88 27.05 -9.49
N ASN A 78 -13.70 26.61 -8.54
CA ASN A 78 -15.01 27.20 -8.23
C ASN A 78 -16.07 27.06 -9.36
N PHE A 79 -15.81 26.22 -10.35
CA PHE A 79 -16.79 25.77 -11.33
C PHE A 79 -17.22 24.35 -11.03
N VAL A 80 -18.46 24.06 -11.37
CA VAL A 80 -19.02 22.72 -11.37
C VAL A 80 -19.27 22.28 -12.80
N TYR A 81 -18.84 21.06 -13.12
CA TYR A 81 -18.95 20.45 -14.44
C TYR A 81 -19.88 19.25 -14.36
N LYS A 82 -20.88 19.18 -15.26
CA LYS A 82 -21.86 18.09 -15.34
C LYS A 82 -21.84 17.49 -16.74
N PHE A 83 -21.79 16.17 -16.84
CA PHE A 83 -21.88 15.47 -18.11
C PHE A 83 -23.32 15.06 -18.41
N LYS A 84 -23.81 15.39 -19.61
CA LYS A 84 -25.14 15.01 -20.09
C LYS A 84 -25.18 14.96 -21.62
N ASP A 85 -25.71 13.88 -22.17
CA ASP A 85 -25.93 13.68 -23.62
C ASP A 85 -24.66 13.87 -24.48
N GLY A 86 -23.51 13.45 -23.97
CA GLY A 86 -22.22 13.57 -24.68
C GLY A 86 -21.55 14.94 -24.58
N ILE A 87 -22.18 15.90 -23.90
CA ILE A 87 -21.70 17.27 -23.70
C ILE A 87 -21.37 17.48 -22.22
N VAL A 88 -20.38 18.33 -21.94
CA VAL A 88 -20.11 18.80 -20.57
C VAL A 88 -20.62 20.22 -20.42
N TYR A 89 -21.46 20.44 -19.41
CA TYR A 89 -21.95 21.74 -19.02
C TYR A 89 -21.11 22.26 -17.85
N LYS A 90 -20.73 23.53 -17.88
CA LYS A 90 -20.04 24.19 -16.76
C LYS A 90 -20.76 25.46 -16.32
N ARG A 91 -20.75 25.70 -15.01
CA ARG A 91 -21.16 26.98 -14.39
C ARG A 91 -20.44 27.19 -13.06
N VAL A 92 -20.55 28.39 -12.51
CA VAL A 92 -20.06 28.68 -11.16
C VAL A 92 -20.75 27.76 -10.15
N LEU A 93 -19.96 27.21 -9.22
CA LEU A 93 -20.42 26.36 -8.13
C LEU A 93 -21.36 27.13 -7.20
N LYS A 94 -22.51 26.54 -6.88
CA LYS A 94 -23.47 27.07 -5.90
C LYS A 94 -23.40 26.22 -4.61
N PRO A 95 -23.60 26.80 -3.42
CA PRO A 95 -23.53 26.03 -2.16
C PRO A 95 -24.46 24.81 -2.12
N GLU A 96 -25.66 24.92 -2.72
CA GLU A 96 -26.65 23.85 -2.80
C GLU A 96 -26.19 22.62 -3.62
N ASP A 97 -25.18 22.78 -4.48
CA ASP A 97 -24.60 21.68 -5.26
C ASP A 97 -23.84 20.70 -4.37
N LEU A 98 -23.24 21.19 -3.27
CA LEU A 98 -22.44 20.39 -2.34
C LEU A 98 -23.29 19.47 -1.45
N GLU A 99 -24.59 19.72 -1.39
CA GLU A 99 -25.57 18.91 -0.65
C GLU A 99 -26.12 17.74 -1.47
N LYS A 100 -25.77 17.66 -2.77
CA LYS A 100 -26.27 16.62 -3.67
C LYS A 100 -25.52 15.31 -3.51
N ARG A 101 -26.22 14.21 -3.78
CA ARG A 101 -25.65 12.87 -3.87
C ARG A 101 -25.04 12.72 -5.27
N ILE A 102 -23.72 12.69 -5.41
CA ILE A 102 -23.07 12.77 -6.74
C ILE A 102 -22.26 11.52 -7.09
N LEU A 103 -22.09 11.30 -8.40
CA LEU A 103 -21.25 10.25 -8.97
C LEU A 103 -19.91 10.86 -9.39
N ALA A 104 -18.82 10.35 -8.82
CA ALA A 104 -17.50 10.94 -8.94
C ALA A 104 -16.57 10.09 -9.81
N PHE A 105 -15.64 10.76 -10.51
CA PHE A 105 -14.45 10.10 -11.01
C PHE A 105 -13.50 9.73 -9.87
N ASP A 106 -13.23 10.71 -8.98
CA ASP A 106 -12.44 10.55 -7.76
C ASP A 106 -13.12 11.33 -6.63
N SER A 107 -13.63 10.60 -5.63
CA SER A 107 -14.35 11.17 -4.49
C SER A 107 -13.52 12.16 -3.69
N LYS A 108 -12.19 11.96 -3.65
CA LYS A 108 -11.28 12.80 -2.88
C LYS A 108 -11.23 14.22 -3.43
N SER A 109 -11.30 14.38 -4.76
CA SER A 109 -11.38 15.69 -5.44
C SER A 109 -12.59 16.48 -4.97
N LEU A 110 -13.75 15.82 -4.87
CA LEU A 110 -15.01 16.44 -4.49
C LEU A 110 -15.08 16.73 -2.99
N PHE A 111 -14.60 15.81 -2.15
CA PHE A 111 -14.51 16.06 -0.71
C PHE A 111 -13.58 17.25 -0.39
N LYS A 112 -12.48 17.43 -1.13
CA LYS A 112 -11.61 18.62 -1.03
C LYS A 112 -12.34 19.94 -1.32
N ASN A 113 -13.40 19.89 -2.13
CA ASN A 113 -14.29 21.00 -2.42
C ASN A 113 -15.56 21.03 -1.55
N ASN A 114 -15.58 20.27 -0.44
CA ASN A 114 -16.66 20.22 0.57
C ASN A 114 -17.97 19.57 0.10
N ALA A 115 -17.95 18.74 -0.95
CA ALA A 115 -19.11 17.91 -1.28
C ALA A 115 -19.44 16.98 -0.10
N LYS A 116 -20.72 16.79 0.22
CA LYS A 116 -21.13 16.01 1.40
C LYS A 116 -21.40 14.54 1.11
N PHE A 117 -22.00 14.22 -0.03
CA PHE A 117 -22.51 12.88 -0.33
C PHE A 117 -22.02 12.42 -1.70
N ILE A 118 -21.22 11.35 -1.70
CA ILE A 118 -20.69 10.74 -2.92
C ILE A 118 -21.17 9.30 -2.96
N GLU A 119 -21.93 8.94 -4.00
CA GLU A 119 -22.58 7.64 -4.13
C GLU A 119 -21.72 6.63 -4.87
N PHE A 120 -20.83 7.12 -5.71
CA PHE A 120 -19.94 6.32 -6.54
C PHE A 120 -18.61 7.02 -6.76
N ASP A 121 -17.55 6.23 -6.79
CA ASP A 121 -16.19 6.66 -7.11
C ASP A 121 -15.60 5.65 -8.11
N LEU A 122 -15.42 6.09 -9.35
CA LEU A 122 -14.92 5.24 -10.43
C LEU A 122 -13.52 4.71 -10.15
N VAL A 123 -12.64 5.55 -9.62
CA VAL A 123 -11.23 5.25 -9.37
C VAL A 123 -11.08 4.25 -8.22
N LEU A 124 -11.90 4.36 -7.17
CA LEU A 124 -11.94 3.38 -6.08
C LEU A 124 -12.65 2.09 -6.49
N ALA A 125 -13.68 2.16 -7.33
CA ALA A 125 -14.35 0.98 -7.88
C ALA A 125 -13.38 0.14 -8.73
N ASP A 126 -12.64 0.78 -9.66
CA ASP A 126 -11.58 0.16 -10.45
C ASP A 126 -10.51 -0.48 -9.57
N TYR A 127 -10.04 0.24 -8.54
CA TYR A 127 -9.04 -0.26 -7.61
C TYR A 127 -9.49 -1.53 -6.86
N LEU A 128 -10.77 -1.61 -6.47
CA LEU A 128 -11.30 -2.81 -5.81
C LEU A 128 -11.39 -3.99 -6.77
N VAL A 129 -11.85 -3.75 -8.01
CA VAL A 129 -11.98 -4.80 -9.03
C VAL A 129 -10.61 -5.35 -9.46
N ASP A 130 -9.63 -4.48 -9.63
CA ASP A 130 -8.27 -4.85 -10.06
C ASP A 130 -7.21 -3.92 -9.44
N PRO A 131 -6.71 -4.26 -8.24
CA PRO A 131 -5.77 -3.43 -7.51
C PRO A 131 -4.34 -3.46 -8.09
N GLU A 132 -3.99 -4.45 -8.92
CA GLU A 132 -2.62 -4.60 -9.44
C GLU A 132 -2.28 -3.54 -10.49
N PHE A 133 -3.22 -3.27 -11.40
CA PHE A 133 -3.00 -2.26 -12.44
C PHE A 133 -2.87 -0.85 -11.83
N ALA A 134 -3.74 -0.51 -10.86
CA ALA A 134 -3.71 0.78 -10.19
C ALA A 134 -2.45 0.97 -9.33
N SER A 135 -2.03 -0.04 -8.57
CA SER A 135 -0.86 0.06 -7.69
C SER A 135 0.46 0.17 -8.47
N ASN A 136 0.60 -0.55 -9.59
CA ASN A 136 1.77 -0.50 -10.47
C ASN A 136 1.90 0.82 -11.25
N LYS A 137 0.80 1.58 -11.41
CA LYS A 137 0.75 2.88 -12.09
C LYS A 137 0.47 4.05 -11.13
N SER A 138 0.82 3.91 -9.85
CA SER A 138 0.56 4.91 -8.81
C SER A 138 1.21 6.29 -9.05
N THR A 139 2.17 6.39 -9.98
CA THR A 139 2.81 7.64 -10.41
C THR A 139 2.13 8.33 -11.60
N ILE A 140 1.13 7.69 -12.20
CA ILE A 140 0.39 8.16 -13.37
C ILE A 140 -0.99 8.68 -12.93
N GLU A 141 -1.46 9.75 -13.56
CA GLU A 141 -2.81 10.29 -13.34
C GLU A 141 -3.88 9.20 -13.60
N PRO A 142 -4.87 9.00 -12.71
CA PRO A 142 -5.77 7.86 -12.82
C PRO A 142 -6.54 7.77 -14.14
N ILE A 143 -6.87 8.93 -14.71
CA ILE A 143 -7.59 9.02 -15.98
C ILE A 143 -6.80 8.40 -17.13
N GLU A 144 -5.47 8.54 -17.16
CA GLU A 144 -4.67 8.00 -18.26
C GLU A 144 -4.74 6.48 -18.30
N TYR A 145 -4.64 5.84 -17.14
CA TYR A 145 -4.67 4.39 -17.07
C TYR A 145 -6.10 3.85 -17.21
N ILE A 146 -7.14 4.56 -16.72
CA ILE A 146 -8.54 4.15 -16.90
C ILE A 146 -8.96 4.20 -18.37
N LEU A 147 -8.63 5.30 -19.07
CA LEU A 147 -8.90 5.42 -20.50
C LEU A 147 -8.21 4.31 -21.30
N LEU A 148 -6.96 4.01 -20.97
CA LEU A 148 -6.23 2.92 -21.62
C LEU A 148 -6.85 1.56 -21.30
N LYS A 149 -7.18 1.32 -20.03
CA LYS A 149 -7.65 0.02 -19.51
C LYS A 149 -9.01 -0.37 -20.02
N TYR A 150 -9.94 0.57 -20.09
CA TYR A 150 -11.34 0.29 -20.41
C TYR A 150 -11.75 0.76 -21.79
N LEU A 151 -11.24 1.92 -22.25
CA LEU A 151 -11.69 2.54 -23.49
C LEU A 151 -10.69 2.39 -24.63
N GLY A 152 -9.50 1.86 -24.35
CA GLY A 152 -8.40 1.80 -25.31
C GLY A 152 -8.00 3.16 -25.85
N GLN A 153 -7.99 4.16 -24.98
CA GLN A 153 -7.70 5.56 -25.32
C GLN A 153 -6.49 6.09 -24.56
N LYS A 154 -5.71 6.93 -25.23
CA LYS A 154 -4.62 7.72 -24.65
C LYS A 154 -5.08 9.14 -24.42
N LEU A 155 -4.77 9.67 -23.23
CA LEU A 155 -4.97 11.07 -22.93
C LEU A 155 -3.94 11.91 -23.71
N ASN A 156 -4.43 12.76 -24.60
CA ASN A 156 -3.64 13.65 -25.46
C ASN A 156 -3.88 15.14 -25.16
N PHE A 157 -4.63 15.44 -24.10
CA PHE A 157 -4.94 16.79 -23.67
C PHE A 157 -4.07 17.20 -22.47
N LYS A 158 -3.59 18.44 -22.49
CA LYS A 158 -2.91 19.06 -21.34
C LYS A 158 -3.80 20.08 -20.61
N ASN A 159 -4.94 20.45 -21.19
CA ASN A 159 -5.84 21.42 -20.59
C ASN A 159 -6.76 20.74 -19.57
N ASN A 160 -6.98 21.38 -18.43
CA ASN A 160 -7.73 20.78 -17.32
C ASN A 160 -9.21 20.54 -17.65
N GLU A 161 -9.84 21.41 -18.44
CA GLU A 161 -11.26 21.26 -18.77
C GLU A 161 -11.54 20.00 -19.62
N GLN A 162 -10.69 19.70 -20.60
CA GLN A 162 -10.81 18.46 -21.37
C GLN A 162 -10.46 17.24 -20.52
N ILE A 163 -9.49 17.33 -19.61
CA ILE A 163 -9.21 16.24 -18.66
C ILE A 163 -10.43 15.95 -17.79
N ILE A 164 -11.08 17.00 -17.26
CA ILE A 164 -12.35 16.89 -16.51
C ILE A 164 -13.43 16.28 -17.39
N ALA A 165 -13.57 16.72 -18.63
CA ALA A 165 -14.55 16.15 -19.54
C ALA A 165 -14.33 14.65 -19.79
N GLN A 166 -13.08 14.22 -19.98
CA GLN A 166 -12.76 12.78 -20.11
C GLN A 166 -13.08 12.01 -18.83
N LYS A 167 -12.81 12.59 -17.65
CA LYS A 167 -13.16 11.99 -16.35
C LYS A 167 -14.67 11.75 -16.25
N LEU A 168 -15.49 12.77 -16.53
CA LEU A 168 -16.95 12.64 -16.46
C LEU A 168 -17.49 11.64 -17.48
N LYS A 169 -16.97 11.65 -18.71
CA LYS A 169 -17.29 10.65 -19.74
C LYS A 169 -16.92 9.23 -19.29
N ALA A 170 -15.76 9.05 -18.66
CA ALA A 170 -15.35 7.75 -18.16
C ALA A 170 -16.31 7.23 -17.08
N VAL A 171 -16.76 8.09 -16.16
CA VAL A 171 -17.79 7.71 -15.17
C VAL A 171 -19.07 7.28 -15.88
N TYR A 172 -19.55 8.06 -16.84
CA TYR A 172 -20.77 7.77 -17.59
C TYR A 172 -20.71 6.41 -18.31
N LEU A 173 -19.57 6.09 -18.93
CA LEU A 173 -19.42 4.85 -19.69
C LEU A 173 -19.17 3.61 -18.82
N LEU A 174 -18.51 3.77 -17.67
CA LEU A 174 -17.94 2.64 -16.92
C LEU A 174 -18.61 2.37 -15.57
N LYS A 175 -19.43 3.29 -15.06
CA LYS A 175 -20.10 3.11 -13.76
C LYS A 175 -20.86 1.79 -13.70
N ASP A 176 -21.74 1.52 -14.66
CA ASP A 176 -22.64 0.36 -14.58
C ASP A 176 -21.87 -0.96 -14.75
N GLU A 177 -20.81 -0.99 -15.58
CA GLU A 177 -19.90 -2.15 -15.69
C GLU A 177 -19.24 -2.43 -14.33
N LEU A 178 -18.61 -1.42 -13.71
CA LEU A 178 -17.89 -1.60 -12.45
C LEU A 178 -18.81 -1.84 -11.25
N GLU A 179 -20.00 -1.25 -11.22
CA GLU A 179 -21.00 -1.58 -10.19
C GLU A 179 -21.45 -3.04 -10.30
N ASN A 180 -21.64 -3.56 -11.52
CA ASN A 180 -21.98 -4.97 -11.73
C ASN A 180 -20.81 -5.88 -11.35
N ASP A 181 -19.57 -5.52 -11.71
CA ASP A 181 -18.38 -6.26 -11.27
C ASP A 181 -18.28 -6.30 -9.74
N LEU A 182 -18.45 -5.16 -9.06
CA LEU A 182 -18.42 -5.10 -7.60
C LEU A 182 -19.53 -5.94 -6.95
N LYS A 183 -20.73 -5.97 -7.53
CA LYS A 183 -21.83 -6.84 -7.05
C LYS A 183 -21.47 -8.31 -7.23
N ASN A 184 -21.02 -8.70 -8.42
CA ASN A 184 -20.59 -10.08 -8.71
C ASN A 184 -19.43 -10.53 -7.82
N LEU A 185 -18.56 -9.60 -7.42
CA LEU A 185 -17.42 -9.87 -6.56
C LEU A 185 -17.72 -9.74 -5.06
N GLU A 186 -18.93 -9.31 -4.68
CA GLU A 186 -19.39 -9.04 -3.31
C GLU A 186 -18.61 -7.91 -2.60
N MET A 187 -18.20 -6.89 -3.34
CA MET A 187 -17.41 -5.75 -2.86
C MET A 187 -18.15 -4.41 -2.89
N GLU A 188 -19.46 -4.39 -3.20
CA GLU A 188 -20.26 -3.16 -3.21
C GLU A 188 -20.23 -2.43 -1.85
N LYS A 189 -20.40 -3.18 -0.74
CA LYS A 189 -20.33 -2.62 0.61
C LYS A 189 -18.94 -2.09 0.93
N LEU A 190 -17.88 -2.76 0.46
CA LEU A 190 -16.51 -2.31 0.67
C LEU A 190 -16.29 -0.93 0.01
N LEU A 191 -16.84 -0.69 -1.18
CA LEU A 191 -16.79 0.63 -1.81
C LEU A 191 -17.60 1.67 -1.01
N LYS A 192 -18.88 1.39 -0.75
CA LYS A 192 -19.84 2.37 -0.22
C LYS A 192 -19.68 2.66 1.26
N GLU A 193 -19.40 1.63 2.07
CA GLU A 193 -19.35 1.73 3.53
C GLU A 193 -17.92 1.94 4.05
N ILE A 194 -16.88 1.68 3.24
CA ILE A 194 -15.48 1.78 3.68
C ILE A 194 -14.67 2.74 2.80
N GLU A 195 -14.47 2.46 1.51
CA GLU A 195 -13.50 3.22 0.70
C GLU A 195 -13.90 4.67 0.46
N ILE A 196 -15.15 4.93 0.07
CA ILE A 196 -15.66 6.30 -0.13
C ILE A 196 -15.69 7.06 1.20
N PRO A 197 -16.24 6.54 2.31
CA PRO A 197 -16.22 7.26 3.58
C PRO A 197 -14.81 7.54 4.10
N VAL A 198 -13.86 6.60 3.98
CA VAL A 198 -12.45 6.85 4.35
C VAL A 198 -11.83 7.93 3.48
N SER A 199 -12.20 8.07 2.20
CA SER A 199 -11.69 9.13 1.33
C SER A 199 -11.98 10.52 1.92
N LYS A 200 -13.18 10.69 2.51
CA LYS A 200 -13.55 11.89 3.27
C LYS A 200 -12.67 12.09 4.50
N VAL A 201 -12.53 11.05 5.34
CA VAL A 201 -11.69 11.12 6.55
C VAL A 201 -10.24 11.49 6.20
N ILE A 202 -9.71 10.91 5.11
CA ILE A 202 -8.37 11.25 4.62
C ILE A 202 -8.30 12.72 4.21
N CYS A 203 -9.31 13.27 3.51
CA CYS A 203 -9.33 14.69 3.18
C CYS A 203 -9.27 15.56 4.44
N ASP A 204 -9.98 15.16 5.51
CA ASP A 204 -9.97 15.88 6.77
C ASP A 204 -8.59 15.79 7.44
N ILE A 205 -7.96 14.61 7.50
CA ILE A 205 -6.58 14.44 7.98
C ILE A 205 -5.60 15.31 7.18
N GLU A 206 -5.70 15.31 5.85
CA GLU A 206 -4.86 16.13 4.97
C GLU A 206 -5.05 17.63 5.21
N ARG A 207 -6.26 18.09 5.54
CA ARG A 207 -6.56 19.50 5.86
C ARG A 207 -6.08 19.90 7.25
N ASN A 208 -6.23 19.00 8.21
CA ASN A 208 -5.80 19.23 9.58
C ASN A 208 -4.27 19.37 9.61
N GLY A 209 -3.56 18.46 8.95
CA GLY A 209 -2.10 18.36 9.01
C GLY A 209 -1.61 18.16 10.45
N ILE A 210 -0.29 18.25 10.63
CA ILE A 210 0.34 18.15 11.95
C ILE A 210 1.36 19.27 12.14
N LYS A 211 1.34 19.89 13.32
CA LYS A 211 2.25 20.98 13.67
C LYS A 211 3.65 20.47 13.98
N VAL A 212 4.63 21.27 13.59
CA VAL A 212 6.04 20.95 13.71
C VAL A 212 6.77 22.10 14.38
N ASP A 213 7.59 21.78 15.39
CA ASP A 213 8.57 22.68 15.97
C ASP A 213 9.75 22.84 15.01
N THR A 214 9.70 23.90 14.20
CA THR A 214 10.74 24.19 13.19
C THR A 214 12.07 24.56 13.82
N ASP A 215 12.06 25.22 14.97
CA ASP A 215 13.29 25.70 15.62
C ASP A 215 14.05 24.53 16.24
N TYR A 216 13.32 23.61 16.89
CA TYR A 216 13.87 22.35 17.36
C TYR A 216 14.43 21.51 16.21
N LEU A 217 13.74 21.40 15.06
CA LEU A 217 14.28 20.69 13.90
C LEU A 217 15.54 21.34 13.32
N LEU A 218 15.61 22.67 13.27
CA LEU A 218 16.80 23.39 12.81
C LEU A 218 17.99 23.19 13.76
N HIS A 219 17.73 23.14 15.07
CA HIS A 219 18.75 22.77 16.05
C HIS A 219 19.24 21.33 15.84
N LEU A 220 18.30 20.37 15.73
CA LEU A 220 18.62 18.96 15.52
C LEU A 220 19.38 18.73 14.20
N LYS A 221 19.05 19.49 13.14
CA LYS A 221 19.79 19.47 11.88
C LYS A 221 21.26 19.84 12.07
N LYS A 222 21.56 20.89 12.82
CA LYS A 222 22.94 21.32 13.11
C LYS A 222 23.71 20.28 13.94
N GLU A 223 23.04 19.67 14.92
CA GLU A 223 23.60 18.55 15.69
C GLU A 223 23.99 17.40 14.74
N PHE A 224 23.07 16.99 13.87
CA PHE A 224 23.30 15.88 12.94
C PHE A 224 24.39 16.21 11.92
N GLU A 225 24.46 17.44 11.41
CA GLU A 225 25.54 17.90 10.53
C GLU A 225 26.91 17.84 11.19
N THR A 226 26.99 18.17 12.49
CA THR A 226 28.24 18.10 13.25
C THR A 226 28.67 16.66 13.44
N ASN A 227 27.76 15.79 13.87
CA ASN A 227 28.02 14.36 14.08
C ASN A 227 28.38 13.65 12.76
N LEU A 228 27.72 14.00 11.64
CA LEU A 228 28.04 13.45 10.32
C LEU A 228 29.47 13.78 9.91
N LYS A 229 29.94 15.03 10.12
CA LYS A 229 31.32 15.43 9.81
C LYS A 229 32.34 14.66 10.63
N GLU A 230 32.06 14.40 11.90
CA GLU A 230 32.92 13.61 12.77
C GLU A 230 33.01 12.15 12.31
N ILE A 231 31.87 11.51 12.04
CA ILE A 231 31.82 10.13 11.55
C ILE A 231 32.51 10.02 10.17
N GLU A 232 32.28 10.99 9.28
CA GLU A 232 32.91 11.06 7.96
C GLU A 232 34.44 11.15 8.07
N LYS A 233 34.95 12.01 8.96
CA LYS A 233 36.38 12.10 9.25
C LYS A 233 36.94 10.74 9.71
N ASN A 234 36.27 10.08 10.64
CA ASN A 234 36.66 8.76 11.13
C ASN A 234 36.65 7.69 10.01
N ILE A 235 35.66 7.73 9.11
CA ILE A 235 35.60 6.82 7.95
C ILE A 235 36.79 7.07 7.01
N TYR A 236 37.14 8.33 6.75
CA TYR A 236 38.27 8.68 5.90
C TYR A 236 39.62 8.29 6.51
N GLU A 237 39.79 8.42 7.81
CA GLU A 237 40.98 7.96 8.53
C GLU A 237 41.11 6.43 8.46
N LEU A 238 40.03 5.70 8.71
CA LEU A 238 40.01 4.23 8.61
C LEU A 238 40.22 3.73 7.16
N ALA A 239 39.72 4.46 6.16
CA ALA A 239 39.90 4.12 4.76
C ALA A 239 41.26 4.56 4.21
N GLY A 240 41.92 5.54 4.86
CA GLY A 240 43.14 6.21 4.38
C GLY A 240 42.97 6.97 3.06
N ILE A 241 41.73 7.23 2.61
CA ILE A 241 41.38 8.07 1.43
C ILE A 241 40.03 8.75 1.67
N ARG A 242 39.82 9.86 0.97
CA ARG A 242 38.51 10.49 0.85
C ARG A 242 37.75 9.93 -0.35
N PHE A 243 36.45 9.73 -0.17
CA PHE A 243 35.54 9.24 -1.20
C PHE A 243 34.10 9.62 -0.83
N ASN A 244 33.17 9.48 -1.76
CA ASN A 244 31.76 9.68 -1.49
C ASN A 244 31.14 8.46 -0.79
N ILE A 245 30.93 8.56 0.52
CA ILE A 245 30.36 7.49 1.37
C ILE A 245 28.95 7.09 0.91
N ASN A 246 28.21 8.03 0.32
CA ASN A 246 26.86 7.81 -0.20
C ASN A 246 26.84 7.16 -1.59
N SER A 247 27.99 7.04 -2.27
CA SER A 247 28.09 6.34 -3.57
C SER A 247 28.34 4.85 -3.32
N PRO A 248 27.39 3.94 -3.61
CA PRO A 248 27.58 2.51 -3.38
C PRO A 248 28.78 1.95 -4.16
N LYS A 249 29.05 2.49 -5.35
CA LYS A 249 30.18 2.08 -6.19
C LYS A 249 31.52 2.44 -5.55
N GLN A 250 31.69 3.69 -5.13
CA GLN A 250 32.94 4.11 -4.48
C GLN A 250 33.13 3.39 -3.15
N LEU A 251 32.06 3.26 -2.35
CA LEU A 251 32.14 2.54 -1.08
C LEU A 251 32.52 1.06 -1.28
N SER A 252 31.92 0.39 -2.27
CA SER A 252 32.23 -1.00 -2.60
C SER A 252 33.71 -1.16 -2.99
N ASP A 253 34.24 -0.25 -3.81
CA ASP A 253 35.66 -0.23 -4.20
C ASP A 253 36.60 -0.06 -2.99
N VAL A 254 36.29 0.87 -2.08
CA VAL A 254 37.08 1.07 -0.86
C VAL A 254 37.06 -0.17 0.04
N LEU A 255 35.89 -0.75 0.29
CA LEU A 255 35.77 -1.90 1.19
C LEU A 255 36.46 -3.15 0.64
N PHE A 256 36.27 -3.46 -0.65
CA PHE A 256 36.66 -4.76 -1.20
C PHE A 256 37.97 -4.73 -1.99
N ASN A 257 38.32 -3.63 -2.66
CA ASN A 257 39.57 -3.53 -3.41
C ASN A 257 40.69 -2.90 -2.57
N LYS A 258 40.41 -1.78 -1.89
CA LYS A 258 41.44 -1.09 -1.09
C LYS A 258 41.69 -1.78 0.25
N LEU A 259 40.64 -1.96 1.06
CA LEU A 259 40.74 -2.61 2.37
C LEU A 259 40.76 -4.14 2.29
N LYS A 260 40.55 -4.71 1.09
CA LYS A 260 40.59 -6.15 0.81
C LYS A 260 39.68 -6.97 1.74
N LEU A 261 38.57 -6.40 2.19
CA LEU A 261 37.57 -7.14 2.95
C LEU A 261 36.93 -8.21 2.07
N LYS A 262 36.53 -9.34 2.65
CA LYS A 262 35.93 -10.43 1.88
C LYS A 262 34.49 -10.06 1.48
N PRO A 263 34.14 -10.07 0.19
CA PRO A 263 32.77 -9.82 -0.24
C PRO A 263 31.83 -10.93 0.21
N ILE A 264 30.66 -10.56 0.74
CA ILE A 264 29.66 -11.51 1.25
C ILE A 264 28.62 -11.82 0.18
N LYS A 265 28.17 -10.80 -0.53
CA LYS A 265 27.07 -10.87 -1.49
C LYS A 265 27.38 -10.09 -2.75
N LYS A 266 27.02 -10.66 -3.90
CA LYS A 266 27.16 -10.02 -5.21
C LYS A 266 25.79 -9.58 -5.72
N THR A 267 25.76 -8.40 -6.32
CA THR A 267 24.60 -7.83 -7.01
C THR A 267 24.90 -7.71 -8.51
N LYS A 268 23.90 -7.35 -9.31
CA LYS A 268 24.07 -7.14 -10.76
C LYS A 268 25.14 -6.08 -11.09
N THR A 269 25.34 -5.10 -10.21
CA THR A 269 26.20 -3.93 -10.44
C THR A 269 27.53 -3.95 -9.67
N GLY A 270 27.79 -5.01 -8.87
CA GLY A 270 29.01 -5.12 -8.06
C GLY A 270 28.77 -5.83 -6.73
N TYR A 271 29.69 -5.70 -5.78
CA TYR A 271 29.51 -6.25 -4.44
C TYR A 271 28.53 -5.42 -3.61
N SER A 272 27.67 -6.10 -2.85
CA SER A 272 26.66 -5.43 -2.01
C SER A 272 27.34 -4.63 -0.90
N THR A 273 26.76 -3.49 -0.57
CA THR A 273 27.07 -2.73 0.64
C THR A 273 25.79 -2.49 1.43
N ASP A 274 24.80 -3.38 1.34
CA ASP A 274 23.55 -3.28 2.11
C ASP A 274 23.79 -3.43 3.63
N THR A 275 22.75 -3.14 4.42
CA THR A 275 22.82 -3.19 5.88
C THR A 275 23.25 -4.57 6.39
N GLU A 276 22.73 -5.65 5.80
CA GLU A 276 23.09 -7.03 6.15
C GLU A 276 24.58 -7.29 5.91
N THR A 277 25.10 -6.91 4.75
CA THR A 277 26.53 -7.05 4.41
C THR A 277 27.40 -6.23 5.36
N LEU A 278 27.02 -4.98 5.64
CA LEU A 278 27.78 -4.11 6.53
C LEU A 278 27.75 -4.58 7.99
N LEU A 279 26.65 -5.19 8.46
CA LEU A 279 26.57 -5.77 9.80
C LEU A 279 27.56 -6.93 9.97
N GLU A 280 27.64 -7.83 8.99
CA GLU A 280 28.63 -8.91 9.01
C GLU A 280 30.06 -8.37 8.89
N LEU A 281 30.31 -7.41 8.00
CA LEU A 281 31.63 -6.77 7.89
C LEU A 281 32.01 -6.00 9.16
N SER A 282 31.05 -5.51 9.94
CA SER A 282 31.31 -4.80 11.20
C SER A 282 31.93 -5.69 12.27
N LYS A 283 31.75 -7.01 12.18
CA LYS A 283 32.43 -8.01 13.03
C LYS A 283 33.93 -8.12 12.71
N ILE A 284 34.33 -7.71 11.51
CA ILE A 284 35.70 -7.86 10.99
C ILE A 284 36.44 -6.51 11.02
N HIS A 285 35.77 -5.42 10.65
CA HIS A 285 36.41 -4.12 10.50
C HIS A 285 35.53 -2.96 11.01
N PRO A 286 36.07 -2.04 11.85
CA PRO A 286 35.30 -0.96 12.47
C PRO A 286 34.69 0.02 11.47
N ILE A 287 35.27 0.16 10.27
CA ILE A 287 34.76 1.06 9.21
C ILE A 287 33.30 0.74 8.87
N ALA A 288 32.91 -0.53 8.85
CA ALA A 288 31.55 -0.92 8.48
C ALA A 288 30.51 -0.46 9.52
N LYS A 289 30.86 -0.51 10.81
CA LYS A 289 30.03 0.06 11.89
C LYS A 289 29.87 1.57 11.71
N LYS A 290 30.95 2.29 11.44
CA LYS A 290 30.91 3.74 11.20
C LYS A 290 30.08 4.12 9.96
N ILE A 291 30.14 3.32 8.90
CA ILE A 291 29.30 3.51 7.71
C ILE A 291 27.82 3.30 8.02
N LEU A 292 27.48 2.30 8.84
CA LEU A 292 26.09 2.08 9.29
C LEU A 292 25.58 3.29 10.09
N GLU A 293 26.36 3.77 11.07
CA GLU A 293 26.06 4.98 11.85
C GLU A 293 25.88 6.20 10.94
N TYR A 294 26.80 6.42 9.99
CA TYR A 294 26.73 7.52 9.02
C TYR A 294 25.46 7.45 8.17
N ARG A 295 25.13 6.28 7.63
CA ARG A 295 23.96 6.11 6.75
C ARG A 295 22.63 6.30 7.48
N GLU A 296 22.53 5.80 8.72
CA GLU A 296 21.34 6.04 9.54
C GLU A 296 21.16 7.54 9.76
N LEU A 297 22.19 8.23 10.26
CA LEU A 297 22.12 9.65 10.56
C LEU A 297 21.90 10.51 9.31
N PHE A 298 22.57 10.17 8.20
CA PHE A 298 22.43 10.86 6.92
C PHE A 298 21.02 10.71 6.37
N LYS A 299 20.43 9.50 6.43
CA LYS A 299 19.04 9.26 6.05
C LYS A 299 18.08 10.04 6.95
N LEU A 300 18.28 10.02 8.27
CA LEU A 300 17.48 10.78 9.23
C LEU A 300 17.48 12.28 8.91
N LYS A 301 18.65 12.85 8.64
CA LYS A 301 18.79 14.26 8.23
C LYS A 301 18.09 14.53 6.90
N THR A 302 18.42 13.79 5.85
CA THR A 302 18.00 14.12 4.48
C THR A 302 16.55 13.76 4.19
N THR A 303 16.17 12.53 4.53
CA THR A 303 14.84 12.00 4.20
C THR A 303 13.75 12.61 5.08
N TYR A 304 14.09 12.98 6.32
CA TYR A 304 13.10 13.46 7.29
C TYR A 304 13.32 14.93 7.62
N ILE A 305 14.44 15.33 8.24
CA ILE A 305 14.59 16.72 8.70
C ILE A 305 14.55 17.72 7.54
N ASP A 306 15.40 17.55 6.52
CA ASP A 306 15.47 18.46 5.36
C ASP A 306 14.14 18.46 4.58
N SER A 307 13.55 17.27 4.40
CA SER A 307 12.25 17.11 3.72
C SER A 307 11.11 17.81 4.47
N ILE A 308 10.98 17.57 5.78
CA ILE A 308 9.95 18.20 6.63
C ILE A 308 10.12 19.72 6.60
N LEU A 309 11.33 20.23 6.84
CA LEU A 309 11.60 21.67 6.82
C LEU A 309 11.25 22.31 5.47
N SER A 310 11.40 21.60 4.35
CA SER A 310 11.01 22.10 3.02
C SER A 310 9.50 22.09 2.77
N LEU A 311 8.73 21.30 3.52
CA LEU A 311 7.30 21.10 3.33
C LEU A 311 6.44 21.79 4.40
N VAL A 312 7.04 22.26 5.50
CA VAL A 312 6.32 23.01 6.54
C VAL A 312 5.77 24.30 5.95
N ASN A 313 4.47 24.53 6.15
CA ASN A 313 3.86 25.81 5.85
C ASN A 313 4.41 26.88 6.82
N PRO A 314 4.98 27.98 6.33
CA PRO A 314 5.66 28.97 7.18
C PRO A 314 4.71 29.73 8.09
N ILE A 315 3.42 29.82 7.74
CA ILE A 315 2.37 30.53 8.49
C ILE A 315 1.77 29.61 9.55
N THR A 316 1.25 28.45 9.14
CA THR A 316 0.56 27.54 10.06
C THR A 316 1.51 26.70 10.90
N LYS A 317 2.78 26.60 10.48
CA LYS A 317 3.80 25.69 11.06
C LYS A 317 3.39 24.21 11.01
N ARG A 318 2.50 23.85 10.09
CA ARG A 318 2.05 22.47 9.88
C ARG A 318 2.62 21.89 8.60
N ILE A 319 2.80 20.59 8.59
CA ILE A 319 2.90 19.80 7.35
C ILE A 319 1.56 19.15 7.06
N TYR A 320 1.31 18.91 5.77
CA TYR A 320 0.05 18.34 5.27
C TYR A 320 0.36 17.10 4.43
N PRO A 321 0.66 15.95 5.07
CA PRO A 321 0.98 14.71 4.37
C PRO A 321 -0.16 14.31 3.44
N GLN A 322 0.17 13.80 2.26
CA GLN A 322 -0.81 13.31 1.31
C GLN A 322 -0.93 11.80 1.41
N TYR A 323 -2.17 11.29 1.38
CA TYR A 323 -2.46 9.86 1.51
C TYR A 323 -3.01 9.29 0.21
N ASN A 324 -2.49 8.13 -0.18
CA ASN A 324 -2.97 7.36 -1.33
C ASN A 324 -3.60 6.05 -0.85
N GLN A 325 -4.93 5.94 -0.97
CA GLN A 325 -5.72 4.75 -0.66
C GLN A 325 -5.46 3.58 -1.60
N ARG A 326 -4.97 3.86 -2.81
CA ARG A 326 -4.76 2.88 -3.91
C ARG A 326 -3.30 2.48 -4.07
N GLY A 327 -2.42 2.95 -3.18
CA GLY A 327 -0.97 2.77 -3.31
C GLY A 327 -0.48 1.34 -3.10
N THR A 328 -1.30 0.45 -2.53
CA THR A 328 -0.90 -0.94 -2.24
C THR A 328 -1.98 -1.93 -2.66
N SER A 329 -1.61 -3.13 -3.10
CA SER A 329 -2.58 -4.18 -3.44
C SER A 329 -3.24 -4.84 -2.22
N THR A 330 -2.78 -4.51 -1.00
CA THR A 330 -3.33 -5.05 0.26
C THR A 330 -4.37 -4.11 0.90
N GLY A 331 -4.79 -3.02 0.24
CA GLY A 331 -5.72 -2.05 0.84
C GLY A 331 -5.07 -1.00 1.75
N ARG A 332 -3.77 -1.12 2.08
CA ARG A 332 -3.07 -0.20 2.98
C ARG A 332 -2.99 1.19 2.36
N ILE A 333 -3.28 2.19 3.18
CA ILE A 333 -3.08 3.60 2.87
C ILE A 333 -1.58 3.88 2.94
N SER A 334 -1.05 4.56 1.92
CA SER A 334 0.33 5.04 1.88
C SER A 334 0.39 6.56 2.03
N ALA A 335 1.45 7.09 2.62
CA ALA A 335 1.66 8.54 2.76
C ALA A 335 2.87 9.05 1.95
N PHE A 336 2.77 10.27 1.44
CA PHE A 336 3.85 10.98 0.74
C PHE A 336 3.78 12.49 1.01
N ASN A 337 4.86 13.21 0.69
CA ASN A 337 4.99 14.66 0.90
C ASN A 337 4.71 15.17 2.34
N PRO A 338 5.43 14.71 3.38
CA PRO A 338 6.45 13.66 3.40
C PRO A 338 5.86 12.29 3.78
N ASN A 339 6.62 11.21 3.58
CA ASN A 339 6.20 9.89 4.04
C ASN A 339 6.40 9.72 5.55
N ILE A 340 5.42 10.23 6.31
CA ILE A 340 5.37 10.17 7.78
C ILE A 340 5.30 8.74 8.35
N GLN A 341 4.81 7.76 7.56
CA GLN A 341 4.64 6.38 8.02
C GLN A 341 5.98 5.68 8.25
N THR A 342 7.06 6.21 7.67
CA THR A 342 8.40 5.60 7.73
C THR A 342 9.31 6.21 8.77
N ILE A 343 8.84 7.14 9.61
CA ILE A 343 9.68 7.78 10.64
C ILE A 343 10.07 6.73 11.70
N PRO A 344 11.37 6.45 11.91
CA PRO A 344 11.81 5.37 12.80
C PRO A 344 11.34 5.56 14.25
N ILE A 345 10.82 4.48 14.85
CA ILE A 345 10.27 4.47 16.23
C ILE A 345 11.30 3.96 17.26
N LYS A 346 12.14 3.02 16.84
CA LYS A 346 13.00 2.25 17.76
C LYS A 346 14.33 2.92 18.07
N SER A 347 14.89 3.70 17.14
CA SER A 347 16.17 4.38 17.39
C SER A 347 15.97 5.66 18.18
N GLU A 348 16.89 5.95 19.08
CA GLU A 348 16.88 7.18 19.89
C GLU A 348 16.88 8.43 18.99
N LEU A 349 17.65 8.39 17.89
CA LEU A 349 17.68 9.46 16.88
C LEU A 349 16.33 9.62 16.16
N GLY A 350 15.62 8.53 15.85
CA GLY A 350 14.28 8.57 15.29
C GLY A 350 13.26 9.22 16.25
N ARG A 351 13.34 8.87 17.54
CA ARG A 351 12.54 9.50 18.60
C ARG A 351 12.81 10.99 18.72
N LYS A 352 14.06 11.44 18.56
CA LYS A 352 14.38 12.88 18.53
C LYS A 352 13.64 13.60 17.40
N ILE A 353 13.44 12.99 16.23
CA ILE A 353 12.65 13.60 15.15
C ILE A 353 11.17 13.62 15.49
N ARG A 354 10.63 12.54 16.06
CA ARG A 354 9.21 12.48 16.47
C ARG A 354 8.82 13.56 17.47
N LYS A 355 9.72 13.89 18.40
CA LYS A 355 9.57 15.01 19.35
C LYS A 355 9.31 16.37 18.68
N ALA A 356 9.69 16.55 17.42
CA ALA A 356 9.42 17.78 16.69
C ALA A 356 7.94 17.94 16.30
N PHE A 357 7.19 16.85 16.23
CA PHE A 357 5.76 16.91 15.99
C PHE A 357 5.07 17.22 17.30
N ILE A 358 4.41 18.38 17.37
CA ILE A 358 3.83 18.93 18.58
C ILE A 358 2.34 19.21 18.37
N SER A 359 1.58 19.15 19.45
CA SER A 359 0.18 19.58 19.46
C SER A 359 0.05 21.10 19.48
N ASP A 360 -1.11 21.62 19.08
CA ASP A 360 -1.46 23.02 19.31
C ASP A 360 -1.58 23.37 20.79
N GLU A 361 -1.48 24.66 21.11
CA GLU A 361 -1.65 25.16 22.48
C GLU A 361 -3.04 24.81 23.01
N GLY A 362 -3.11 24.34 24.26
CA GLY A 362 -4.36 23.85 24.88
C GLY A 362 -4.84 22.49 24.36
N LYS A 363 -4.10 21.86 23.44
CA LYS A 363 -4.38 20.53 22.92
C LYS A 363 -3.31 19.51 23.32
N ILE A 364 -3.63 18.24 23.11
CA ILE A 364 -2.75 17.11 23.39
C ILE A 364 -2.98 15.99 22.38
N PHE A 365 -1.95 15.17 22.13
CA PHE A 365 -2.10 14.00 21.28
C PHE A 365 -2.60 12.78 22.07
N ILE A 366 -3.48 12.02 21.43
CA ILE A 366 -3.83 10.66 21.80
C ILE A 366 -3.34 9.77 20.66
N LYS A 367 -2.42 8.85 20.97
CA LYS A 367 -1.98 7.80 20.06
C LYS A 367 -2.71 6.52 20.44
N ALA A 368 -3.42 5.91 19.49
CA ALA A 368 -4.13 4.66 19.66
C ALA A 368 -3.61 3.63 18.65
N ASP A 369 -2.98 2.56 19.15
CA ASP A 369 -2.32 1.53 18.36
C ASP A 369 -2.96 0.16 18.62
N TYR A 370 -3.23 -0.61 17.57
CA TYR A 370 -3.78 -1.95 17.76
C TYR A 370 -2.70 -2.94 18.21
N SER A 371 -2.93 -3.55 19.37
CA SER A 371 -2.02 -4.52 19.95
C SER A 371 -2.09 -5.86 19.20
N GLN A 372 -1.03 -6.15 18.42
CA GLN A 372 -0.84 -7.40 17.67
C GLN A 372 -2.00 -7.75 16.73
N ILE A 373 -2.57 -6.76 16.03
CA ILE A 373 -3.74 -6.94 15.16
C ILE A 373 -3.56 -8.08 14.13
N GLU A 374 -2.39 -8.19 13.51
CA GLU A 374 -2.12 -9.24 12.51
C GLU A 374 -2.21 -10.66 13.12
N LEU A 375 -1.78 -10.85 14.37
CA LEU A 375 -1.89 -12.15 15.05
C LEU A 375 -3.33 -12.44 15.52
N ARG A 376 -4.08 -11.41 15.92
CA ARG A 376 -5.50 -11.55 16.26
C ARG A 376 -6.33 -11.93 15.04
N ILE A 377 -6.02 -11.34 13.88
CA ILE A 377 -6.62 -11.71 12.60
C ILE A 377 -6.23 -13.13 12.22
N LEU A 378 -4.95 -13.52 12.39
CA LEU A 378 -4.54 -14.90 12.16
C LEU A 378 -5.33 -15.88 13.03
N ALA A 379 -5.52 -15.57 14.32
CA ALA A 379 -6.34 -16.38 15.23
C ALA A 379 -7.79 -16.52 14.74
N HIS A 380 -8.37 -15.42 14.26
CA HIS A 380 -9.72 -15.43 13.71
C HIS A 380 -9.83 -16.26 12.42
N LEU A 381 -8.90 -16.08 11.48
CA LEU A 381 -8.92 -16.75 10.17
C LEU A 381 -8.60 -18.24 10.27
N SER A 382 -7.65 -18.60 11.14
CA SER A 382 -7.21 -19.99 11.31
C SER A 382 -8.06 -20.79 12.27
N GLU A 383 -8.85 -20.10 13.12
CA GLU A 383 -9.64 -20.69 14.19
C GLU A 383 -8.84 -21.64 15.10
N ASP A 384 -7.53 -21.41 15.21
CA ASP A 384 -6.66 -22.27 15.99
C ASP A 384 -6.99 -22.17 17.48
N GLU A 385 -7.37 -23.30 18.08
CA GLU A 385 -7.85 -23.37 19.47
C GLU A 385 -6.86 -22.77 20.47
N ASN A 386 -5.57 -23.06 20.32
CA ASN A 386 -4.54 -22.60 21.24
C ASN A 386 -4.28 -21.10 21.09
N LEU A 387 -4.25 -20.61 19.84
CA LEU A 387 -4.03 -19.19 19.57
C LEU A 387 -5.24 -18.34 20.01
N VAL A 388 -6.46 -18.82 19.75
CA VAL A 388 -7.70 -18.18 20.21
C VAL A 388 -7.74 -18.16 21.74
N TYR A 389 -7.45 -19.29 22.40
CA TYR A 389 -7.39 -19.38 23.85
C TYR A 389 -6.39 -18.39 24.45
N ALA A 390 -5.20 -18.24 23.87
CA ALA A 390 -4.21 -17.30 24.34
C ALA A 390 -4.72 -15.85 24.32
N PHE A 391 -5.39 -15.42 23.25
CA PHE A 391 -5.94 -14.06 23.15
C PHE A 391 -7.17 -13.83 24.04
N LEU A 392 -8.03 -14.82 24.23
CA LEU A 392 -9.20 -14.71 25.12
C LEU A 392 -8.80 -14.55 26.59
N ASN A 393 -7.64 -15.11 26.98
CA ASN A 393 -7.09 -15.01 28.34
C ASN A 393 -6.03 -13.90 28.48
N ASP A 394 -5.89 -13.02 27.49
CA ASP A 394 -4.89 -11.94 27.43
C ASP A 394 -3.44 -12.40 27.68
N PHE A 395 -3.12 -13.63 27.27
CA PHE A 395 -1.76 -14.17 27.36
C PHE A 395 -0.86 -13.58 26.29
N ASP A 396 0.42 -13.39 26.65
CA ASP A 396 1.44 -12.97 25.69
C ASP A 396 1.76 -14.13 24.73
N VAL A 397 1.23 -14.02 23.52
CA VAL A 397 1.41 -15.02 22.46
C VAL A 397 2.89 -15.20 22.09
N HIS A 398 3.73 -14.17 22.19
CA HIS A 398 5.17 -14.31 21.91
C HIS A 398 5.85 -15.16 22.98
N ILE A 399 5.49 -14.98 24.25
CA ILE A 399 5.96 -15.84 25.34
C ILE A 399 5.45 -17.27 25.14
N ALA A 400 4.16 -17.45 24.85
CA ALA A 400 3.57 -18.76 24.61
C ALA A 400 4.31 -19.51 23.48
N THR A 401 4.53 -18.84 22.34
CA THR A 401 5.33 -19.39 21.24
C THR A 401 6.75 -19.75 21.67
N SER A 402 7.40 -18.88 22.45
CA SER A 402 8.76 -19.14 22.95
C SER A 402 8.82 -20.36 23.87
N ARG A 403 7.83 -20.55 24.75
CA ARG A 403 7.74 -21.74 25.62
C ARG A 403 7.71 -23.05 24.84
N ILE A 404 6.99 -23.05 23.72
CA ILE A 404 6.88 -24.23 22.84
C ILE A 404 8.20 -24.48 22.12
N ILE A 405 8.84 -23.43 21.62
CA ILE A 405 10.08 -23.53 20.84
C ILE A 405 11.26 -23.96 21.73
N PHE A 406 11.42 -23.32 22.88
CA PHE A 406 12.51 -23.58 23.82
C PHE A 406 12.20 -24.72 24.81
N GLN A 407 10.96 -25.23 24.82
CA GLN A 407 10.49 -26.28 25.73
C GLN A 407 10.76 -25.96 27.20
N LYS A 408 10.45 -24.73 27.62
CA LYS A 408 10.65 -24.24 29.00
C LYS A 408 9.64 -23.17 29.36
N ASP A 409 9.32 -23.06 30.65
CA ASP A 409 8.30 -22.12 31.13
C ASP A 409 8.84 -20.70 31.38
N ASP A 410 10.08 -20.59 31.86
CA ASP A 410 10.74 -19.33 32.15
C ASP A 410 11.42 -18.78 30.89
N ILE A 411 10.83 -17.72 30.32
CA ILE A 411 11.23 -17.10 29.06
C ILE A 411 11.78 -15.71 29.36
N ASN A 412 13.05 -15.49 29.00
CA ASN A 412 13.67 -14.17 29.10
C ASN A 412 13.30 -13.27 27.89
N ASP A 413 13.72 -12.00 27.95
CA ASP A 413 13.41 -11.02 26.90
C ASP A 413 13.98 -11.38 25.53
N GLU A 414 15.17 -12.00 25.47
CA GLU A 414 15.78 -12.39 24.19
C GLU A 414 15.00 -13.54 23.54
N GLU A 415 14.59 -14.52 24.34
CA GLU A 415 13.79 -15.65 23.89
C GLU A 415 12.39 -15.20 23.45
N ARG A 416 11.77 -14.28 24.20
CA ARG A 416 10.52 -13.63 23.79
C ARG A 416 10.65 -12.95 22.43
N ARG A 417 11.80 -12.31 22.14
CA ARG A 417 12.07 -11.70 20.81
C ARG A 417 12.17 -12.76 19.71
N VAL A 418 12.71 -13.95 20.01
CA VAL A 418 12.74 -15.08 19.07
C VAL A 418 11.33 -15.54 18.75
N GLY A 419 10.48 -15.77 19.76
CA GLY A 419 9.07 -16.13 19.55
C GLY A 419 8.30 -15.07 18.77
N LYS A 420 8.56 -13.78 19.06
CA LYS A 420 8.02 -12.66 18.25
C LYS A 420 8.44 -12.74 16.79
N THR A 421 9.73 -12.93 16.53
CA THR A 421 10.26 -13.05 15.17
C THR A 421 9.58 -14.17 14.41
N ILE A 422 9.41 -15.34 15.04
CA ILE A 422 8.77 -16.50 14.42
C ILE A 422 7.29 -16.24 14.12
N ASN A 423 6.52 -15.67 15.06
CA ASN A 423 5.12 -15.34 14.85
C ASN A 423 4.91 -14.47 13.61
N PHE A 424 5.69 -13.40 13.47
CA PHE A 424 5.62 -12.55 12.29
C PHE A 424 6.11 -13.30 11.04
N ALA A 425 7.23 -14.01 11.14
CA ALA A 425 7.80 -14.71 9.99
C ALA A 425 6.85 -15.76 9.40
N ILE A 426 6.06 -16.44 10.23
CA ILE A 426 5.01 -17.38 9.78
C ILE A 426 3.89 -16.65 9.02
N ILE A 427 3.40 -15.50 9.51
CA ILE A 427 2.41 -14.66 8.78
C ILE A 427 2.93 -14.27 7.39
N TYR A 428 4.24 -14.05 7.25
CA TYR A 428 4.89 -13.71 5.99
C TYR A 428 5.33 -14.93 5.17
N GLY A 429 4.96 -16.15 5.56
CA GLY A 429 5.27 -17.39 4.86
C GLY A 429 6.77 -17.68 4.72
N ILE A 430 7.55 -17.43 5.78
CA ILE A 430 9.00 -17.62 5.76
C ILE A 430 9.39 -19.09 5.50
N SER A 431 10.53 -19.30 4.84
CA SER A 431 11.16 -20.61 4.73
C SER A 431 12.14 -20.86 5.90
N PRO A 432 12.52 -22.12 6.20
CA PRO A 432 13.56 -22.42 7.19
C PRO A 432 14.86 -21.65 6.95
N TYR A 433 15.31 -21.56 5.69
CA TYR A 433 16.45 -20.74 5.29
C TYR A 433 16.25 -19.24 5.60
N GLY A 434 15.07 -18.69 5.34
CA GLY A 434 14.79 -17.29 5.66
C GLY A 434 14.84 -17.02 7.16
N LEU A 435 14.27 -17.93 7.96
CA LEU A 435 14.24 -17.81 9.41
C LEU A 435 15.64 -17.97 10.01
N SER A 436 16.45 -18.89 9.49
CA SER A 436 17.83 -19.11 9.94
C SER A 436 18.69 -17.86 9.78
N LYS A 437 18.49 -17.10 8.69
CA LYS A 437 19.14 -15.80 8.47
C LYS A 437 18.65 -14.71 9.43
N GLN A 438 17.35 -14.63 9.68
CA GLN A 438 16.80 -13.61 10.59
C GLN A 438 17.24 -13.82 12.04
N LEU A 439 17.29 -15.08 12.49
CA LEU A 439 17.68 -15.43 13.85
C LEU A 439 19.18 -15.70 14.02
N ASN A 440 19.94 -15.75 12.92
CA ASN A 440 21.35 -16.15 12.90
C ASN A 440 21.59 -17.52 13.58
N ILE A 441 20.80 -18.53 13.18
CA ILE A 441 20.85 -19.91 13.69
C ILE A 441 21.07 -20.92 12.55
N ASP A 442 21.30 -22.19 12.91
CA ASP A 442 21.36 -23.28 11.93
C ASP A 442 20.00 -23.49 11.23
N GLU A 443 20.04 -23.85 9.94
CA GLU A 443 18.82 -24.07 9.16
C GLU A 443 17.99 -25.26 9.67
N ASN A 444 18.61 -26.31 10.20
CA ASN A 444 17.87 -27.43 10.78
C ASN A 444 17.17 -27.00 12.08
N LEU A 445 17.81 -26.16 12.88
CA LEU A 445 17.17 -25.62 14.08
C LEU A 445 15.98 -24.71 13.72
N ALA A 446 16.13 -23.86 12.71
CA ALA A 446 15.03 -23.04 12.19
C ALA A 446 13.87 -23.91 11.67
N LYS A 447 14.17 -25.03 11.00
CA LYS A 447 13.17 -26.01 10.57
C LYS A 447 12.43 -26.63 11.76
N GLN A 448 13.16 -27.06 12.80
CA GLN A 448 12.58 -27.60 14.03
C GLN A 448 11.66 -26.58 14.72
N PHE A 449 12.05 -25.31 14.76
CA PHE A 449 11.22 -24.24 15.34
C PHE A 449 9.89 -24.08 14.59
N ILE A 450 9.93 -24.10 13.26
CA ILE A 450 8.73 -24.04 12.41
C ILE A 450 7.84 -25.28 12.61
N GLU A 451 8.44 -26.47 12.70
CA GLU A 451 7.71 -27.71 12.94
C GLU A 451 7.03 -27.72 14.31
N SER A 452 7.75 -27.34 15.37
CA SER A 452 7.18 -27.21 16.73
C SER A 452 6.05 -26.19 16.77
N TYR A 453 6.21 -25.04 16.09
CA TYR A 453 5.15 -24.04 15.97
C TYR A 453 3.88 -24.64 15.35
N PHE A 454 3.99 -25.29 14.19
CA PHE A 454 2.82 -25.85 13.50
C PHE A 454 2.22 -27.09 14.16
N ASN A 455 3.00 -27.83 14.96
CA ASN A 455 2.49 -28.93 15.76
C ASN A 455 1.61 -28.44 16.92
N TYR A 456 1.92 -27.27 17.47
CA TYR A 456 1.13 -26.63 18.51
C TYR A 456 -0.06 -25.84 17.94
N TYR A 457 0.19 -25.01 16.92
CA TYR A 457 -0.83 -24.22 16.23
C TYR A 457 -1.30 -24.92 14.93
N LYS A 458 -2.02 -26.03 15.09
CA LYS A 458 -2.47 -26.89 13.98
C LYS A 458 -3.46 -26.19 13.05
N GLY A 459 -4.36 -25.37 13.59
CA GLY A 459 -5.33 -24.59 12.81
C GLY A 459 -4.63 -23.58 11.90
N VAL A 460 -3.55 -22.96 12.37
CA VAL A 460 -2.72 -22.06 11.54
C VAL A 460 -2.13 -22.81 10.34
N LYS A 461 -1.59 -24.02 10.56
CA LYS A 461 -1.04 -24.84 9.47
C LYS A 461 -2.11 -25.20 8.45
N MET A 462 -3.27 -25.66 8.91
CA MET A 462 -4.39 -26.03 8.04
C MET A 462 -4.85 -24.85 7.20
N TRP A 463 -5.08 -23.70 7.84
CA TRP A 463 -5.51 -22.48 7.16
C TRP A 463 -4.52 -22.01 6.09
N ILE A 464 -3.20 -22.07 6.36
CA ILE A 464 -2.18 -21.72 5.36
C ILE A 464 -2.29 -22.61 4.12
N GLU A 465 -2.39 -23.93 4.31
CA GLU A 465 -2.45 -24.88 3.19
C GLU A 465 -3.77 -24.76 2.41
N GLU A 466 -4.89 -24.55 3.10
CA GLU A 466 -6.19 -24.31 2.49
C GLU A 466 -6.22 -23.00 1.70
N THR A 467 -5.64 -21.92 2.24
CA THR A 467 -5.54 -20.62 1.56
C THR A 467 -4.71 -20.74 0.27
N LYS A 468 -3.58 -21.46 0.32
CA LYS A 468 -2.78 -21.74 -0.89
C LYS A 468 -3.56 -22.56 -1.91
N LYS A 469 -4.27 -23.61 -1.47
CA LYS A 469 -5.10 -24.45 -2.34
C LYS A 469 -6.20 -23.61 -3.02
N PHE A 470 -6.94 -22.83 -2.24
CA PHE A 470 -7.97 -21.92 -2.73
C PHE A 470 -7.41 -20.98 -3.80
N ALA A 471 -6.26 -20.35 -3.55
CA ALA A 471 -5.63 -19.43 -4.51
C ALA A 471 -5.18 -20.12 -5.81
N ARG A 472 -4.68 -21.36 -5.74
CA ARG A 472 -4.32 -22.15 -6.95
C ARG A 472 -5.54 -22.47 -7.81
N GLU A 473 -6.67 -22.78 -7.18
CA GLU A 473 -7.93 -23.13 -7.85
C GLU A 473 -8.66 -21.91 -8.40
N ASN A 474 -8.76 -20.84 -7.60
CA ASN A 474 -9.61 -19.68 -7.88
C ASN A 474 -8.85 -18.48 -8.47
N GLY A 475 -7.54 -18.39 -8.29
CA GLY A 475 -6.72 -17.29 -8.81
C GLY A 475 -6.82 -15.99 -8.00
N PHE A 476 -7.28 -16.03 -6.76
CA PHE A 476 -7.31 -14.88 -5.85
C PHE A 476 -7.35 -15.31 -4.38
N VAL A 477 -7.14 -14.36 -3.47
CA VAL A 477 -7.43 -14.49 -2.01
C VAL A 477 -8.29 -13.33 -1.54
N LYS A 478 -8.96 -13.47 -0.38
CA LYS A 478 -9.86 -12.46 0.18
C LYS A 478 -9.49 -12.06 1.62
N THR A 479 -9.82 -10.84 2.02
CA THR A 479 -9.85 -10.42 3.43
C THR A 479 -11.17 -10.82 4.11
N ILE A 480 -11.29 -10.58 5.41
CA ILE A 480 -12.54 -10.81 6.18
C ILE A 480 -13.71 -10.04 5.57
N LEU A 481 -13.46 -8.85 4.98
CA LEU A 481 -14.49 -7.99 4.37
C LEU A 481 -14.51 -8.09 2.85
N ASN A 482 -14.18 -9.27 2.31
CA ASN A 482 -14.28 -9.62 0.89
C ASN A 482 -13.37 -8.85 -0.07
N ARG A 483 -12.44 -8.00 0.40
CA ARG A 483 -11.43 -7.38 -0.48
C ARG A 483 -10.62 -8.46 -1.16
N ARG A 484 -10.56 -8.43 -2.49
CA ARG A 484 -9.82 -9.44 -3.27
C ARG A 484 -8.43 -8.95 -3.63
N ARG A 485 -7.49 -9.89 -3.68
CA ARG A 485 -6.22 -9.73 -4.38
C ARG A 485 -6.05 -10.86 -5.36
N ILE A 486 -5.78 -10.51 -6.62
CA ILE A 486 -5.52 -11.47 -7.69
C ILE A 486 -4.21 -12.20 -7.37
N ILE A 487 -4.21 -13.52 -7.57
CA ILE A 487 -3.05 -14.38 -7.45
C ILE A 487 -2.91 -15.12 -8.79
N PRO A 488 -2.06 -14.63 -9.70
CA PRO A 488 -1.92 -15.21 -11.03
C PRO A 488 -1.60 -16.70 -10.96
N LYS A 489 -2.43 -17.51 -11.62
CA LYS A 489 -2.25 -18.97 -11.65
C LYS A 489 -0.88 -19.37 -12.19
N ILE A 490 -0.36 -18.63 -13.17
CA ILE A 490 0.99 -18.82 -13.72
C ILE A 490 2.10 -18.61 -12.67
N GLY A 491 1.85 -17.74 -11.68
CA GLY A 491 2.74 -17.46 -10.57
C GLY A 491 2.69 -18.55 -9.50
N ILE A 492 1.51 -18.77 -8.91
CA ILE A 492 1.34 -19.72 -7.79
C ILE A 492 1.46 -21.20 -8.19
N ASN A 493 1.29 -21.52 -9.49
CA ASN A 493 1.55 -22.86 -10.03
C ASN A 493 2.87 -22.93 -10.83
N SER A 494 3.74 -21.92 -10.71
CA SER A 494 5.01 -21.89 -11.46
C SER A 494 5.87 -23.10 -11.11
N GLN A 495 6.52 -23.69 -12.11
CA GLN A 495 7.55 -24.72 -11.90
C GLN A 495 8.81 -24.15 -11.23
N ASN A 496 9.06 -22.85 -11.42
CA ASN A 496 10.15 -22.15 -10.74
C ASN A 496 9.80 -21.95 -9.26
N LYS A 497 10.52 -22.68 -8.39
CA LYS A 497 10.32 -22.66 -6.93
C LYS A 497 10.36 -21.25 -6.34
N VAL A 498 11.29 -20.39 -6.80
CA VAL A 498 11.44 -19.03 -6.26
C VAL A 498 10.22 -18.16 -6.59
N ILE A 499 9.70 -18.26 -7.82
CA ILE A 499 8.50 -17.54 -8.24
C ILE A 499 7.29 -18.04 -7.45
N ARG A 500 7.14 -19.35 -7.36
CA ARG A 500 6.04 -19.99 -6.63
C ARG A 500 6.01 -19.59 -5.16
N GLU A 501 7.15 -19.67 -4.46
CA GLU A 501 7.26 -19.29 -3.05
C GLU A 501 7.01 -17.80 -2.82
N ALA A 502 7.36 -16.92 -3.77
CA ALA A 502 7.02 -15.51 -3.68
C ALA A 502 5.50 -15.29 -3.71
N TRP A 503 4.78 -15.97 -4.60
CA TRP A 503 3.32 -15.89 -4.67
C TRP A 503 2.62 -16.57 -3.49
N GLU A 504 3.16 -17.68 -2.98
CA GLU A 504 2.63 -18.32 -1.76
C GLU A 504 2.74 -17.40 -0.54
N ARG A 505 3.83 -16.63 -0.39
CA ARG A 505 3.95 -15.64 0.68
C ARG A 505 2.93 -14.52 0.56
N ILE A 506 2.71 -14.01 -0.65
CA ILE A 506 1.68 -13.00 -0.93
C ILE A 506 0.28 -13.53 -0.59
N CYS A 507 0.01 -14.78 -0.95
CA CYS A 507 -1.24 -15.48 -0.70
C CYS A 507 -1.57 -15.57 0.80
N ILE A 508 -0.58 -15.90 1.64
CA ILE A 508 -0.77 -15.98 3.10
C ILE A 508 -0.86 -14.59 3.74
N ASN A 509 0.01 -13.66 3.34
CA ASN A 509 0.09 -12.34 3.95
C ASN A 509 -1.15 -11.49 3.68
N THR A 510 -1.74 -11.61 2.49
CA THR A 510 -2.80 -10.68 2.05
C THR A 510 -4.07 -10.76 2.90
N PRO A 511 -4.65 -11.95 3.21
CA PRO A 511 -5.82 -12.02 4.08
C PRO A 511 -5.58 -11.37 5.45
N VAL A 512 -4.39 -11.55 6.03
CA VAL A 512 -4.05 -11.00 7.35
C VAL A 512 -3.87 -9.48 7.27
N GLN A 513 -2.94 -9.03 6.45
CA GLN A 513 -2.57 -7.62 6.31
C GLN A 513 -3.71 -6.77 5.73
N GLY A 514 -4.46 -7.30 4.78
CA GLY A 514 -5.59 -6.62 4.17
C GLY A 514 -6.75 -6.47 5.15
N SER A 515 -7.04 -7.49 5.94
CA SER A 515 -8.08 -7.38 6.99
C SER A 515 -7.69 -6.36 8.06
N ALA A 516 -6.40 -6.27 8.43
CA ALA A 516 -5.92 -5.23 9.35
C ALA A 516 -6.13 -3.84 8.74
N SER A 517 -5.88 -3.70 7.44
CA SER A 517 -6.14 -2.46 6.72
C SER A 517 -7.62 -2.11 6.62
N ASP A 518 -8.51 -3.09 6.52
CA ASP A 518 -9.94 -2.86 6.49
C ASP A 518 -10.44 -2.42 7.89
N ILE A 519 -9.92 -3.04 8.95
CA ILE A 519 -10.22 -2.72 10.35
C ILE A 519 -9.81 -1.29 10.72
N ILE A 520 -8.59 -0.85 10.37
CA ILE A 520 -8.14 0.53 10.65
C ILE A 520 -8.95 1.55 9.86
N LYS A 521 -9.37 1.23 8.63
CA LYS A 521 -10.27 2.07 7.82
C LYS A 521 -11.64 2.26 8.49
N ILE A 522 -12.22 1.20 9.04
CA ILE A 522 -13.47 1.31 9.80
C ILE A 522 -13.27 2.14 11.06
N ALA A 523 -12.15 1.96 11.78
CA ALA A 523 -11.80 2.78 12.93
C ALA A 523 -11.74 4.27 12.57
N MET A 524 -11.07 4.62 11.47
CA MET A 524 -11.02 5.99 10.96
C MET A 524 -12.41 6.59 10.74
N ILE A 525 -13.32 5.83 10.09
CA ILE A 525 -14.70 6.29 9.85
C ILE A 525 -15.42 6.54 11.18
N ARG A 526 -15.38 5.56 12.10
CA ARG A 526 -16.15 5.62 13.35
C ARG A 526 -15.58 6.63 14.35
N THR A 527 -14.30 6.97 14.24
CA THR A 527 -13.63 7.96 15.09
C THR A 527 -13.53 9.34 14.45
N ASN A 528 -14.06 9.57 13.24
CA ASN A 528 -13.95 10.84 12.51
C ASN A 528 -14.58 12.06 13.22
N LYS A 529 -15.38 11.85 14.27
CA LYS A 529 -15.83 12.95 15.15
C LYS A 529 -14.68 13.59 15.93
N TYR A 530 -13.57 12.87 16.08
CA TYR A 530 -12.33 13.33 16.67
C TYR A 530 -11.36 13.79 15.58
N ASN A 531 -10.54 14.77 15.92
CA ASN A 531 -9.56 15.34 15.00
C ASN A 531 -8.37 14.40 14.80
N ILE A 532 -8.48 13.49 13.83
CA ILE A 532 -7.38 12.61 13.40
C ILE A 532 -6.35 13.48 12.65
N VAL A 533 -5.09 13.40 13.07
CA VAL A 533 -3.98 14.14 12.46
C VAL A 533 -3.02 13.24 11.69
N LEU A 534 -2.91 11.95 12.07
CA LEU A 534 -2.09 10.98 11.34
C LEU A 534 -2.71 9.58 11.38
N GLN A 535 -2.50 8.84 10.30
CA GLN A 535 -2.62 7.39 10.24
C GLN A 535 -1.26 6.77 9.89
N ILE A 536 -0.76 5.86 10.74
CA ILE A 536 0.52 5.18 10.59
C ILE A 536 0.32 3.68 10.78
N HIS A 537 0.28 2.90 9.69
CA HIS A 537 0.04 1.46 9.75
C HIS A 537 -1.26 1.09 10.49
N ASP A 538 -1.18 0.55 11.70
CA ASP A 538 -2.27 0.19 12.61
C ASP A 538 -2.52 1.21 13.73
N GLU A 539 -1.81 2.34 13.69
CA GLU A 539 -1.88 3.45 14.64
C GLU A 539 -2.67 4.64 14.08
N LEU A 540 -3.53 5.22 14.93
CA LEU A 540 -4.17 6.53 14.72
C LEU A 540 -3.68 7.53 15.75
N VAL A 541 -3.38 8.75 15.29
CA VAL A 541 -3.01 9.87 16.14
C VAL A 541 -4.10 10.93 16.06
N PHE A 542 -4.62 11.31 17.21
CA PHE A 542 -5.65 12.32 17.38
C PHE A 542 -5.08 13.54 18.10
N GLU A 543 -5.59 14.72 17.79
CA GLU A 543 -5.27 15.96 18.52
C GLU A 543 -6.55 16.52 19.14
N VAL A 544 -6.65 16.47 20.46
CA VAL A 544 -7.88 16.83 21.21
C VAL A 544 -7.59 17.93 22.23
N ASP A 545 -8.64 18.60 22.73
CA ASP A 545 -8.50 19.56 23.83
C ASP A 545 -7.96 18.85 25.09
N GLU A 546 -6.97 19.46 25.76
CA GLU A 546 -6.29 18.86 26.92
C GLU A 546 -7.27 18.52 28.05
N ASN A 547 -8.33 19.33 28.22
CA ASN A 547 -9.39 19.10 29.22
C ASN A 547 -10.36 17.95 28.89
N LYS A 548 -10.34 17.39 27.68
CA LYS A 548 -11.20 16.27 27.25
C LYS A 548 -10.44 14.96 27.06
N VAL A 549 -9.13 14.95 27.28
CA VAL A 549 -8.25 13.84 26.91
C VAL A 549 -8.68 12.50 27.49
N GLU A 550 -9.08 12.45 28.77
CA GLU A 550 -9.49 11.21 29.41
C GLU A 550 -10.76 10.63 28.76
N THR A 551 -11.78 11.46 28.56
CA THR A 551 -13.04 11.04 27.93
C THR A 551 -12.81 10.60 26.49
N CYS A 552 -12.09 11.41 25.71
CA CYS A 552 -11.76 11.08 24.32
C CYS A 552 -10.95 9.78 24.23
N SER A 553 -9.96 9.58 25.10
CA SER A 553 -9.13 8.36 25.08
C SER A 553 -9.93 7.09 25.33
N LYS A 554 -10.91 7.12 26.24
CA LYS A 554 -11.77 5.99 26.56
C LYS A 554 -12.70 5.67 25.40
N GLU A 555 -13.37 6.69 24.86
CA GLU A 555 -14.28 6.51 23.73
C GLU A 555 -13.56 6.06 22.46
N ILE A 556 -12.39 6.63 22.14
CA ILE A 556 -11.60 6.21 20.98
C ILE A 556 -11.20 4.74 21.12
N LYS A 557 -10.69 4.35 22.29
CA LYS A 557 -10.31 2.97 22.58
C LYS A 557 -11.50 2.03 22.40
N GLU A 558 -12.64 2.35 23.02
CA GLU A 558 -13.86 1.53 22.92
C GLU A 558 -14.35 1.39 21.48
N ILE A 559 -14.36 2.49 20.71
CA ILE A 559 -14.76 2.47 19.29
C ILE A 559 -13.85 1.55 18.49
N MET A 560 -12.53 1.68 18.66
CA MET A 560 -11.53 0.90 17.93
C MET A 560 -11.57 -0.59 18.29
N GLU A 561 -11.72 -0.94 19.57
CA GLU A 561 -11.82 -2.34 20.00
C GLU A 561 -13.10 -3.03 19.49
N ASN A 562 -14.14 -2.27 19.13
CA ASN A 562 -15.44 -2.77 18.69
C ASN A 562 -15.77 -2.50 17.20
N VAL A 563 -14.78 -2.21 16.36
CA VAL A 563 -15.01 -1.95 14.93
C VAL A 563 -15.55 -3.17 14.18
N LEU A 564 -15.11 -4.35 14.56
CA LEU A 564 -15.47 -5.62 13.92
C LEU A 564 -15.48 -6.74 14.97
N ASN A 565 -16.50 -7.60 14.92
CA ASN A 565 -16.58 -8.75 15.82
C ASN A 565 -15.73 -9.91 15.27
N LEU A 566 -14.60 -10.17 15.93
CA LEU A 566 -13.72 -11.30 15.63
C LEU A 566 -13.90 -12.41 16.68
N LYS A 567 -13.31 -13.59 16.42
CA LYS A 567 -13.30 -14.70 17.40
C LYS A 567 -12.45 -14.40 18.63
N VAL A 568 -11.60 -13.38 18.56
CA VAL A 568 -10.76 -12.87 19.63
C VAL A 568 -10.97 -11.36 19.74
N PRO A 569 -10.93 -10.77 20.94
CA PRO A 569 -11.13 -9.32 21.07
C PRO A 569 -10.01 -8.56 20.37
N LEU A 570 -10.32 -7.43 19.75
CA LEU A 570 -9.31 -6.44 19.39
C LEU A 570 -8.87 -5.71 20.68
N LYS A 571 -7.60 -5.32 20.75
CA LYS A 571 -7.03 -4.60 21.89
C LYS A 571 -6.30 -3.37 21.39
N VAL A 572 -6.52 -2.24 22.05
CA VAL A 572 -5.89 -0.97 21.69
C VAL A 572 -5.10 -0.42 22.86
N ASP A 573 -3.83 -0.12 22.59
CA ASP A 573 -2.94 0.55 23.52
C ASP A 573 -3.00 2.05 23.25
N VAL A 574 -3.22 2.82 24.32
CA VAL A 574 -3.37 4.28 24.24
C VAL A 574 -2.22 4.98 24.97
N GLU A 575 -1.57 5.89 24.28
CA GLU A 575 -0.53 6.76 24.82
C GLU A 575 -0.94 8.23 24.65
N ILE A 576 -0.63 9.06 25.65
CA ILE A 576 -0.98 10.49 25.68
C ILE A 576 0.30 11.30 25.77
N GLY A 577 0.43 12.34 24.96
CA GLY A 577 1.64 13.16 24.94
C GLY A 577 1.47 14.52 24.26
N LYS A 578 2.32 15.48 24.63
CA LYS A 578 2.39 16.78 23.94
C LYS A 578 3.10 16.71 22.59
N ASN A 579 3.87 15.63 22.38
CA ASN A 579 4.57 15.30 21.15
C ASN A 579 4.31 13.84 20.74
N LEU A 580 4.59 13.52 19.47
CA LEU A 580 4.59 12.17 18.90
C LEU A 580 5.84 11.39 19.32
#